data_AF-A0A520HY91-F1
#
_entry.id   AF-A0A520HY91-F1
#
_cell.length_a   1.000
_cell.length_b   1.000
_cell.length_c   1.000
_cell.angle_alpha   90.00
_cell.angle_beta   90.00
_cell.angle_gamma   90.00
#
_symmetry.space_group_name_H-M   'P 1'
#
loop_
_entity.id
_entity.type
_entity.pdbx_description
1 polymer ?
#
loop_
_entity_poly.entity_id
_entity_poly.type
_entity_poly.pdbx_seq_one_letter_code
_entity_poly.pdbx_strand_id
1 'polypeptide(L)'
;MSVMKKTFVEDLNNKPSDNEPTKDEYGPGTNELIFVIHQNVAEAGLNNYSLTWLLLGSGTGQGSTVVLSPKLQAIYNGAKNATPSDVRFDNYLTPSGAGSPTYQVHKYIANGTNLSFQTFNSCQMAYPVYRITDVLLMQAEAKAHLDKWQDALNIIRTTTRTRAGVAATTRALSSFSSRDQVIDYVLDERQIELVGEGKRWFDLVRTKRAVSVMKPINGMDNIDQTLFPINQSIINQNPNLDQNLAY
;
A
#
# COMPACT_ATOMS: atom_id res chain seq x y z
N MET A 1 7.13 -3.73 -18.37
CA MET A 1 6.23 -3.93 -17.22
C MET A 1 7.09 -4.45 -16.07
N SER A 2 6.95 -3.97 -14.83
CA SER A 2 7.73 -4.56 -13.73
C SER A 2 7.36 -6.05 -13.61
N VAL A 3 8.30 -6.90 -13.19
CA VAL A 3 8.05 -8.34 -12.98
C VAL A 3 6.80 -8.54 -12.11
N MET A 4 6.65 -7.70 -11.09
CA MET A 4 5.50 -7.69 -10.19
C MET A 4 4.17 -7.43 -10.92
N LYS A 5 4.11 -6.44 -11.82
CA LYS A 5 2.92 -6.13 -12.62
C LYS A 5 2.53 -7.27 -13.55
N LYS A 6 3.49 -8.06 -14.05
CA LYS A 6 3.21 -9.19 -14.94
C LYS A 6 2.56 -10.34 -14.17
N THR A 7 3.09 -10.67 -12.99
CA THR A 7 2.60 -11.77 -12.15
C THR A 7 1.14 -11.61 -11.76
N PHE A 8 0.74 -10.43 -11.29
CA PHE A 8 -0.59 -10.20 -10.73
C PHE A 8 -1.75 -10.30 -11.73
N VAL A 9 -1.42 -10.44 -13.01
CA VAL A 9 -2.30 -10.07 -14.11
C VAL A 9 -2.28 -11.10 -15.20
N GLU A 10 -1.09 -11.42 -15.67
CA GLU A 10 -0.91 -12.32 -16.80
C GLU A 10 -0.77 -13.75 -16.27
N ASP A 11 0.00 -13.94 -15.21
CA ASP A 11 0.36 -15.27 -14.72
C ASP A 11 -0.76 -15.93 -13.88
N LEU A 12 -1.61 -15.13 -13.22
CA LEU A 12 -2.73 -15.62 -12.38
C LEU A 12 -4.07 -15.79 -13.12
N ASN A 13 -4.15 -15.36 -14.38
CA ASN A 13 -5.39 -15.39 -15.13
C ASN A 13 -5.84 -16.82 -15.44
N ASN A 14 -7.11 -17.15 -15.15
CA ASN A 14 -7.71 -18.48 -15.35
C ASN A 14 -6.96 -19.62 -14.65
N LYS A 15 -6.20 -19.33 -13.59
CA LYS A 15 -5.61 -20.34 -12.72
C LYS A 15 -6.61 -20.73 -11.62
N PRO A 16 -6.81 -22.04 -11.33
CA PRO A 16 -7.56 -22.45 -10.15
C PRO A 16 -6.84 -21.94 -8.89
N SER A 17 -7.54 -21.80 -7.76
CA SER A 17 -6.83 -21.54 -6.49
C SER A 17 -5.97 -22.74 -6.14
N ASP A 18 -4.66 -22.55 -5.97
CA ASP A 18 -3.80 -23.62 -5.45
C ASP A 18 -3.86 -23.68 -3.93
N ASN A 19 -4.12 -24.88 -3.42
CA ASN A 19 -4.03 -25.24 -2.01
C ASN A 19 -2.81 -26.14 -1.75
N GLU A 20 -1.94 -26.33 -2.75
CA GLU A 20 -0.74 -27.17 -2.72
C GLU A 20 0.46 -26.34 -2.25
N PRO A 21 0.98 -26.57 -1.03
CA PRO A 21 2.05 -25.75 -0.44
C PRO A 21 3.43 -25.92 -1.12
N THR A 22 3.53 -26.76 -2.16
CA THR A 22 4.77 -27.11 -2.86
C THR A 22 4.85 -26.56 -4.28
N LYS A 23 3.75 -26.02 -4.82
CA LYS A 23 3.73 -25.32 -6.11
C LYS A 23 3.29 -23.89 -5.87
N ASP A 24 4.12 -22.95 -6.31
CA ASP A 24 3.77 -21.53 -6.26
C ASP A 24 3.17 -21.13 -7.61
N GLU A 25 1.87 -20.85 -7.63
CA GLU A 25 1.15 -20.39 -8.83
C GLU A 25 1.67 -19.07 -9.36
N TYR A 26 2.30 -18.26 -8.50
CA TYR A 26 2.81 -16.96 -8.87
C TYR A 26 4.06 -17.08 -9.76
N GLY A 27 4.61 -18.28 -9.99
CA GLY A 27 5.71 -18.55 -10.91
C GLY A 27 7.11 -18.29 -10.31
N PRO A 28 8.19 -18.66 -11.03
CA PRO A 28 9.57 -18.49 -10.57
C PRO A 28 9.97 -17.01 -10.63
N GLY A 29 9.60 -16.24 -9.60
CA GLY A 29 9.91 -14.81 -9.50
C GLY A 29 9.17 -14.04 -8.42
N THR A 30 8.26 -14.69 -7.70
CA THR A 30 7.19 -14.05 -6.92
C THR A 30 7.03 -14.65 -5.53
N ASN A 31 8.15 -15.15 -5.00
CA ASN A 31 8.35 -15.60 -3.61
C ASN A 31 8.08 -14.49 -2.56
N GLU A 32 7.54 -13.35 -2.97
CA GLU A 32 7.10 -12.26 -2.12
C GLU A 32 5.66 -12.44 -1.63
N LEU A 33 4.80 -13.16 -2.34
CA LEU A 33 3.37 -13.22 -2.01
C LEU A 33 3.08 -14.35 -1.01
N ILE A 34 2.31 -14.03 0.03
CA ILE A 34 1.90 -15.01 1.06
C ILE A 34 0.39 -15.25 1.00
N PHE A 35 -0.39 -14.16 0.93
CA PHE A 35 -1.84 -14.25 0.78
C PHE A 35 -2.35 -13.10 -0.09
N VAL A 36 -3.07 -13.45 -1.15
CA VAL A 36 -3.53 -12.53 -2.20
C VAL A 36 -4.98 -12.82 -2.51
N ILE A 37 -5.75 -11.76 -2.69
CA ILE A 37 -7.11 -11.84 -3.22
C ILE A 37 -7.02 -11.49 -4.70
N HIS A 38 -7.16 -12.49 -5.56
CA HIS A 38 -7.23 -12.31 -7.00
C HIS A 38 -8.70 -12.11 -7.43
N GLN A 39 -8.95 -11.11 -8.26
CA GLN A 39 -10.25 -10.82 -8.82
C GLN A 39 -10.16 -10.68 -10.34
N ASN A 40 -10.87 -11.56 -11.02
CA ASN A 40 -11.08 -11.53 -12.46
C ASN A 40 -12.49 -11.03 -12.76
N VAL A 41 -12.62 -9.84 -13.36
CA VAL A 41 -13.93 -9.25 -13.70
C VAL A 41 -14.70 -10.13 -14.71
N ALA A 42 -13.99 -10.91 -15.53
CA ALA A 42 -14.64 -11.86 -16.45
C ALA A 42 -15.34 -13.02 -15.72
N GLU A 43 -14.84 -13.43 -14.54
CA GLU A 43 -15.45 -14.47 -13.71
C GLU A 43 -16.64 -13.94 -12.89
N ALA A 44 -16.66 -12.64 -12.58
CA ALA A 44 -17.66 -12.02 -11.72
C ALA A 44 -19.03 -11.82 -12.39
N GLY A 45 -19.13 -11.86 -13.73
CA GLY A 45 -20.38 -11.63 -14.46
C GLY A 45 -20.85 -10.16 -14.49
N LEU A 46 -21.84 -9.85 -15.34
CA LEU A 46 -22.23 -8.49 -15.73
C LEU A 46 -22.87 -7.62 -14.62
N ASN A 47 -23.30 -8.22 -13.50
CA ASN A 47 -24.03 -7.53 -12.43
C ASN A 47 -23.22 -7.35 -11.14
N ASN A 48 -21.94 -7.74 -11.12
CA ASN A 48 -21.12 -7.60 -9.93
C ASN A 48 -20.42 -6.25 -9.91
N TYR A 49 -20.95 -5.34 -9.08
CA TYR A 49 -20.19 -4.23 -8.51
C TYR A 49 -19.03 -4.83 -7.71
N SER A 50 -17.90 -5.02 -8.38
CA SER A 50 -16.76 -5.74 -7.83
C SER A 50 -16.16 -5.00 -6.64
N LEU A 51 -15.62 -5.75 -5.66
CA LEU A 51 -14.73 -5.22 -4.62
C LEU A 51 -13.63 -4.32 -5.20
N THR A 52 -13.17 -4.59 -6.43
CA THR A 52 -12.39 -3.68 -7.29
C THR A 52 -12.84 -2.23 -7.28
N TRP A 53 -14.14 -1.97 -7.46
CA TRP A 53 -14.71 -0.63 -7.53
C TRP A 53 -14.69 0.04 -6.15
N LEU A 54 -14.99 -0.72 -5.10
CA LEU A 54 -15.02 -0.23 -3.72
C LEU A 54 -13.60 0.04 -3.17
N LEU A 55 -12.65 -0.86 -3.41
CA LEU A 55 -11.30 -0.76 -2.84
C LEU A 55 -10.38 0.21 -3.61
N LEU A 56 -10.47 0.27 -4.94
CA LEU A 56 -9.47 0.97 -5.75
C LEU A 56 -10.02 1.89 -6.84
N GLY A 57 -11.30 1.75 -7.22
CA GLY A 57 -11.97 2.52 -8.28
C GLY A 57 -11.18 2.52 -9.59
N SER A 58 -11.47 1.62 -10.52
CA SER A 58 -10.90 1.72 -11.86
C SER A 58 -11.81 2.62 -12.70
N GLY A 59 -11.32 3.80 -13.11
CA GLY A 59 -12.03 4.67 -14.04
C GLY A 59 -11.50 6.10 -14.08
N THR A 60 -10.87 6.48 -15.18
CA THR A 60 -10.75 7.91 -15.51
C THR A 60 -12.17 8.48 -15.70
N GLY A 61 -12.48 9.69 -15.23
CA GLY A 61 -13.83 10.28 -15.33
C GLY A 61 -14.91 9.81 -14.35
N GLN A 62 -14.75 8.65 -13.70
CA GLN A 62 -15.60 8.17 -12.58
C GLN A 62 -14.79 7.82 -11.31
N GLY A 63 -13.50 8.15 -11.29
CA GLY A 63 -12.63 8.22 -10.11
C GLY A 63 -12.17 6.88 -9.55
N SER A 64 -10.86 6.66 -9.51
CA SER A 64 -10.30 5.88 -8.40
C SER A 64 -10.63 6.57 -7.08
N THR A 65 -11.15 5.82 -6.12
CA THR A 65 -11.46 6.33 -4.78
C THR A 65 -10.18 6.62 -3.99
N VAL A 66 -9.05 5.99 -4.34
CA VAL A 66 -7.74 6.19 -3.70
C VAL A 66 -6.88 7.18 -4.49
N VAL A 67 -7.09 8.46 -4.21
CA VAL A 67 -6.23 9.56 -4.65
C VAL A 67 -5.17 9.84 -3.59
N LEU A 68 -3.93 10.10 -4.00
CA LEU A 68 -2.89 10.48 -3.05
C LEU A 68 -3.20 11.82 -2.38
N SER A 69 -2.90 11.94 -1.09
CA SER A 69 -2.88 13.25 -0.44
C SER A 69 -1.78 14.13 -1.05
N PRO A 70 -1.93 15.47 -1.06
CA PRO A 70 -0.91 16.38 -1.58
C PRO A 70 0.48 16.14 -0.98
N LYS A 71 0.53 15.79 0.32
CA LYS A 71 1.79 15.48 1.03
C LYS A 71 2.46 14.21 0.49
N LEU A 72 1.72 13.13 0.33
CA LEU A 72 2.30 11.87 -0.19
C LEU A 72 2.68 12.02 -1.67
N GLN A 73 1.87 12.75 -2.44
CA GLN A 73 2.17 13.08 -3.81
C GLN A 73 3.48 13.86 -3.96
N ALA A 74 3.74 14.84 -3.10
CA ALA A 74 4.99 15.60 -3.11
C ALA A 74 6.22 14.69 -2.87
N ILE A 75 6.11 13.70 -1.98
CA ILE A 75 7.16 12.70 -1.73
C ILE A 75 7.46 11.90 -3.01
N TYR A 76 6.41 11.37 -3.65
CA TYR A 76 6.55 10.63 -4.90
C TYR A 76 7.15 11.47 -6.03
N ASN A 77 6.68 12.70 -6.21
CA ASN A 77 7.23 13.63 -7.21
C ASN A 77 8.71 13.93 -6.96
N GLY A 78 9.09 14.20 -5.71
CA GLY A 78 10.49 14.40 -5.34
C GLY A 78 11.35 13.17 -5.63
N ALA A 79 10.86 11.98 -5.30
CA ALA A 79 11.57 10.72 -5.56
C ALA A 79 11.70 10.40 -7.05
N LYS A 80 10.70 10.73 -7.87
CA LYS A 80 10.75 10.60 -9.34
C LYS A 80 11.81 11.51 -9.97
N ASN A 81 11.93 12.74 -9.46
CA ASN A 81 12.86 13.74 -9.98
C ASN A 81 14.28 13.63 -9.40
N ALA A 82 14.51 12.72 -8.45
CA ALA A 82 15.83 12.45 -7.88
C ALA A 82 16.73 11.68 -8.85
N THR A 83 18.03 11.64 -8.54
CA THR A 83 19.02 10.83 -9.28
C THR A 83 19.75 9.89 -8.31
N PRO A 84 19.64 8.55 -8.47
CA PRO A 84 18.72 7.84 -9.37
C PRO A 84 17.24 8.09 -8.99
N SER A 85 16.35 7.96 -9.97
CA SER A 85 14.90 8.10 -9.76
C SER A 85 14.31 6.84 -9.12
N ASP A 86 13.32 7.02 -8.25
CA ASP A 86 12.58 5.91 -7.65
C ASP A 86 11.51 5.38 -8.62
N VAL A 87 11.69 4.16 -9.12
CA VAL A 87 10.79 3.57 -10.12
C VAL A 87 9.41 3.21 -9.56
N ARG A 88 9.20 3.27 -8.24
CA ARG A 88 7.89 2.98 -7.63
C ARG A 88 6.85 4.00 -8.02
N PHE A 89 7.24 5.23 -8.36
CA PHE A 89 6.31 6.21 -8.92
C PHE A 89 5.60 5.66 -10.16
N ASP A 90 6.39 5.30 -11.18
CA ASP A 90 5.85 4.85 -12.48
C ASP A 90 5.24 3.44 -12.37
N ASN A 91 5.63 2.69 -11.34
CA ASN A 91 5.04 1.38 -11.08
C ASN A 91 3.72 1.46 -10.32
N TYR A 92 3.54 2.39 -9.39
CA TYR A 92 2.40 2.38 -8.47
C TYR A 92 1.33 3.40 -8.85
N LEU A 93 1.66 4.44 -9.60
CA LEU A 93 0.81 5.61 -9.74
C LEU A 93 0.48 5.92 -11.20
N THR A 94 -0.76 6.32 -11.44
CA THR A 94 -1.20 6.86 -12.72
C THR A 94 -1.76 8.28 -12.53
N PRO A 95 -1.63 9.19 -13.51
CA PRO A 95 -2.37 10.45 -13.48
C PRO A 95 -3.88 10.23 -13.44
N SER A 96 -4.63 11.01 -12.65
CA SER A 96 -6.10 10.88 -12.52
C SER A 96 -6.89 11.26 -13.78
N GLY A 97 -6.19 11.75 -14.81
CA GLY A 97 -6.74 12.19 -16.09
C GLY A 97 -5.63 12.81 -16.95
N ALA A 98 -5.91 13.02 -18.23
CA ALA A 98 -4.97 13.70 -19.13
C ALA A 98 -4.67 15.11 -18.60
N GLY A 99 -3.39 15.43 -18.37
CA GLY A 99 -2.96 16.70 -17.80
C GLY A 99 -3.33 16.92 -16.33
N SER A 100 -3.86 15.90 -15.62
CA SER A 100 -4.20 16.04 -14.21
C SER A 100 -2.93 16.18 -13.36
N PRO A 101 -2.88 17.14 -12.41
CA PRO A 101 -1.80 17.22 -11.45
C PRO A 101 -1.93 16.19 -10.33
N THR A 102 -3.04 15.45 -10.22
CA THR A 102 -3.29 14.43 -9.18
C THR A 102 -3.01 13.02 -9.69
N TYR A 103 -2.66 12.11 -8.77
CA TYR A 103 -2.33 10.72 -9.08
C TYR A 103 -3.17 9.74 -8.27
N GLN A 104 -3.51 8.62 -8.91
CA GLN A 104 -4.26 7.48 -8.38
C GLN A 104 -3.36 6.27 -8.22
N VAL A 105 -3.69 5.39 -7.28
CA VAL A 105 -2.92 4.16 -7.01
C VAL A 105 -3.35 3.03 -7.93
N HIS A 106 -2.44 2.58 -8.80
CA HIS A 106 -2.63 1.54 -9.83
C HIS A 106 -1.71 0.32 -9.64
N LYS A 107 -1.12 0.17 -8.45
CA LYS A 107 -0.05 -0.78 -8.14
C LYS A 107 -0.38 -2.25 -8.48
N TYR A 108 -1.64 -2.66 -8.38
CA TYR A 108 -2.07 -4.07 -8.49
C TYR A 108 -3.14 -4.30 -9.55
N ILE A 109 -3.14 -3.49 -10.61
CA ILE A 109 -4.12 -3.54 -11.69
C ILE A 109 -3.48 -4.12 -12.95
N ALA A 110 -4.25 -4.96 -13.66
CA ALA A 110 -3.91 -5.68 -14.88
C ALA A 110 -2.96 -4.95 -15.82
N ASN A 111 -3.43 -3.83 -16.33
CA ASN A 111 -2.72 -3.07 -17.36
C ASN A 111 -1.92 -1.91 -16.74
N GLY A 112 -1.71 -1.95 -15.42
CA GLY A 112 -0.96 -0.98 -14.63
C GLY A 112 -1.36 0.47 -14.92
N THR A 113 -0.35 1.27 -15.29
CA THR A 113 -0.47 2.70 -15.59
C THR A 113 -0.84 2.99 -17.05
N ASN A 114 -0.94 1.96 -17.89
CA ASN A 114 -1.19 2.09 -19.33
C ASN A 114 -2.66 1.83 -19.72
N LEU A 115 -3.58 1.87 -18.77
CA LEU A 115 -5.01 1.71 -19.01
C LEU A 115 -5.61 2.92 -19.73
N SER A 116 -6.09 2.73 -20.97
CA SER A 116 -7.01 3.64 -21.62
C SER A 116 -8.43 3.42 -21.07
N PHE A 117 -9.19 4.52 -20.99
CA PHE A 117 -10.43 4.78 -20.24
C PHE A 117 -11.62 3.77 -20.37
N GLN A 118 -11.56 2.65 -21.09
CA GLN A 118 -12.80 1.95 -21.50
C GLN A 118 -12.86 0.41 -21.38
N THR A 119 -11.90 -0.27 -20.76
CA THR A 119 -11.90 -1.75 -20.75
C THR A 119 -12.05 -2.34 -19.34
N PHE A 120 -13.08 -1.91 -18.62
CA PHE A 120 -13.42 -2.39 -17.26
C PHE A 120 -13.69 -3.90 -17.21
N ASN A 121 -14.21 -4.45 -18.30
CA ASN A 121 -14.44 -5.88 -18.53
C ASN A 121 -13.15 -6.71 -18.72
N SER A 122 -11.97 -6.08 -18.69
CA SER A 122 -10.65 -6.75 -18.82
C SER A 122 -9.69 -6.46 -17.66
N CYS A 123 -10.12 -5.68 -16.66
CA CYS A 123 -9.25 -5.28 -15.56
C CYS A 123 -9.21 -6.37 -14.48
N GLN A 124 -8.19 -7.21 -14.53
CA GLN A 124 -7.85 -8.15 -13.46
C GLN A 124 -7.03 -7.46 -12.37
N MET A 125 -7.11 -7.97 -11.15
CA MET A 125 -6.36 -7.41 -10.04
C MET A 125 -6.03 -8.45 -9.00
N ALA A 126 -4.90 -8.25 -8.33
CA ALA A 126 -4.44 -9.13 -7.28
C ALA A 126 -4.04 -8.28 -6.07
N TYR A 127 -4.90 -8.23 -5.06
CA TYR A 127 -4.67 -7.44 -3.86
C TYR A 127 -3.88 -8.26 -2.82
N PRO A 128 -2.63 -7.90 -2.51
CA PRO A 128 -1.88 -8.62 -1.49
C PRO A 128 -2.36 -8.21 -0.09
N VAL A 129 -2.83 -9.19 0.65
CA VAL A 129 -3.13 -9.02 2.08
C VAL A 129 -1.84 -9.20 2.90
N TYR A 130 -1.03 -10.20 2.54
CA TYR A 130 0.27 -10.46 3.12
C TYR A 130 1.34 -10.73 2.06
N ARG A 131 2.50 -10.13 2.25
CA ARG A 131 3.71 -10.33 1.43
C ARG A 131 4.98 -10.21 2.25
N ILE A 132 6.05 -10.88 1.84
CA ILE A 132 7.32 -10.97 2.58
C ILE A 132 7.93 -9.59 2.83
N THR A 133 7.76 -8.63 1.91
CA THR A 133 8.30 -7.28 2.12
C THR A 133 7.67 -6.57 3.30
N ASP A 134 6.36 -6.74 3.57
CA ASP A 134 5.73 -6.18 4.78
C ASP A 134 6.37 -6.79 6.02
N VAL A 135 6.59 -8.11 6.03
CA VAL A 135 7.25 -8.84 7.12
C VAL A 135 8.69 -8.37 7.33
N LEU A 136 9.47 -8.22 6.26
CA LEU A 136 10.85 -7.74 6.33
C LEU A 136 10.92 -6.29 6.81
N LEU A 137 10.00 -5.42 6.39
CA LEU A 137 9.93 -4.05 6.91
C LEU A 137 9.50 -4.02 8.39
N MET A 138 8.61 -4.92 8.83
CA MET A 138 8.33 -5.10 10.28
C MET A 138 9.58 -5.59 11.02
N GLN A 139 10.37 -6.48 10.43
CA GLN A 139 11.65 -6.92 10.99
C GLN A 139 12.63 -5.75 11.09
N ALA A 140 12.71 -4.88 10.08
CA ALA A 140 13.55 -3.68 10.11
C ALA A 140 13.15 -2.74 11.26
N GLU A 141 11.86 -2.54 11.47
CA GLU A 141 11.36 -1.74 12.60
C GLU A 141 11.72 -2.37 13.95
N ALA A 142 11.52 -3.68 14.11
CA ALA A 142 11.90 -4.40 15.32
C ALA A 142 13.42 -4.29 15.59
N LYS A 143 14.25 -4.38 14.54
CA LYS A 143 15.70 -4.16 14.63
C LYS A 143 16.04 -2.75 15.09
N ALA A 144 15.34 -1.74 14.59
CA ALA A 144 15.50 -0.36 15.05
C ALA A 144 15.19 -0.23 16.55
N HIS A 145 14.11 -0.85 17.03
CA HIS A 145 13.76 -0.89 18.46
C HIS A 145 14.79 -1.59 19.34
N LEU A 146 15.49 -2.59 18.81
CA LEU A 146 16.56 -3.33 19.49
C LEU A 146 17.94 -2.68 19.35
N ASP A 147 18.00 -1.42 18.91
CA ASP A 147 19.23 -0.66 18.64
C ASP A 147 20.17 -1.29 17.60
N LYS A 148 19.63 -2.18 16.75
CA LYS A 148 20.33 -2.80 15.62
C LYS A 148 20.10 -1.98 14.35
N TRP A 149 20.47 -0.70 14.39
CA TRP A 149 20.11 0.27 13.34
C TRP A 149 20.73 -0.08 11.98
N GLN A 150 21.99 -0.54 11.95
CA GLN A 150 22.62 -0.96 10.70
C GLN A 150 21.91 -2.16 10.06
N ASP A 151 21.41 -3.11 10.86
CA ASP A 151 20.60 -4.23 10.36
C ASP A 151 19.29 -3.73 9.75
N ALA A 152 18.61 -2.79 10.41
CA ALA A 152 17.37 -2.18 9.90
C ALA A 152 17.58 -1.49 8.55
N LEU A 153 18.66 -0.69 8.43
CA LEU A 153 19.03 -0.01 7.19
C LEU A 153 19.41 -1.00 6.09
N ASN A 154 20.08 -2.10 6.44
CA ASN A 154 20.42 -3.16 5.49
C ASN A 154 19.16 -3.83 4.93
N ILE A 155 18.17 -4.13 5.77
CA ILE A 155 16.89 -4.71 5.31
C ILE A 155 16.17 -3.75 4.36
N ILE A 156 16.04 -2.46 4.70
CA ILE A 156 15.45 -1.46 3.80
C ILE A 156 16.20 -1.42 2.45
N ARG A 157 17.54 -1.39 2.50
CA ARG A 157 18.38 -1.33 1.30
C ARG A 157 18.14 -2.53 0.39
N THR A 158 18.18 -3.75 0.94
CA THR A 158 18.14 -4.99 0.15
C THR A 158 16.73 -5.34 -0.30
N THR A 159 15.72 -5.11 0.55
CA THR A 159 14.34 -5.48 0.26
C THR A 159 13.67 -4.47 -0.67
N THR A 160 13.55 -3.19 -0.29
CA THR A 160 12.74 -2.23 -1.07
C THR A 160 13.58 -1.39 -2.00
N ARG A 161 14.65 -0.76 -1.49
CA ARG A 161 15.38 0.27 -2.22
C ARG A 161 16.17 -0.26 -3.40
N THR A 162 16.69 -1.49 -3.31
CA THR A 162 17.32 -2.19 -4.45
C THR A 162 16.33 -2.37 -5.60
N ARG A 163 15.12 -2.87 -5.32
CA ARG A 163 14.07 -3.05 -6.35
C ARG A 163 13.57 -1.72 -6.91
N ALA A 164 13.57 -0.69 -6.08
CA ALA A 164 13.21 0.67 -6.46
C ALA A 164 14.31 1.41 -7.25
N GLY A 165 15.49 0.82 -7.45
CA GLY A 165 16.62 1.45 -8.17
C GLY A 165 17.36 2.53 -7.38
N VAL A 166 17.08 2.66 -6.08
CA VAL A 166 17.57 3.75 -5.20
C VAL A 166 18.35 3.24 -3.99
N ALA A 167 18.92 2.03 -4.08
CA ALA A 167 19.75 1.45 -3.01
C ALA A 167 20.96 2.32 -2.66
N ALA A 168 21.59 2.95 -3.66
CA ALA A 168 22.76 3.81 -3.47
C ALA A 168 22.46 5.06 -2.63
N THR A 169 21.20 5.49 -2.56
CA THR A 169 20.76 6.66 -1.78
C THR A 169 20.14 6.27 -0.44
N THR A 170 20.29 5.01 -0.01
CA THR A 170 19.90 4.61 1.35
C THR A 170 20.69 5.44 2.37
N ARG A 171 19.98 6.09 3.31
CA ARG A 171 20.62 6.91 4.35
C ARG A 171 21.63 6.08 5.14
N ALA A 172 22.81 6.65 5.35
CA ALA A 172 23.87 6.04 6.14
C ALA A 172 23.51 6.09 7.64
N LEU A 173 24.09 5.19 8.43
CA LEU A 173 23.89 5.14 9.88
C LEU A 173 24.22 6.48 10.56
N SER A 174 25.26 7.18 10.08
CA SER A 174 25.66 8.51 10.58
C SER A 174 24.63 9.62 10.35
N SER A 175 23.61 9.38 9.50
CA SER A 175 22.51 10.32 9.27
C SER A 175 21.41 10.27 10.34
N PHE A 176 21.58 9.46 11.39
CA PHE A 176 20.61 9.25 12.46
C PHE A 176 21.23 9.54 13.81
N SER A 177 20.54 10.36 14.62
CA SER A 177 20.95 10.73 15.97
C SER A 177 20.09 10.09 17.06
N SER A 178 19.03 9.37 16.70
CA SER A 178 18.15 8.68 17.65
C SER A 178 17.45 7.48 17.04
N ARG A 179 17.00 6.58 17.92
CA ARG A 179 16.16 5.42 17.57
C ARG A 179 14.90 5.85 16.82
N ASP A 180 14.23 6.91 17.28
CA ASP A 180 13.00 7.41 16.67
C ASP A 180 13.20 7.85 15.23
N GLN A 181 14.34 8.47 14.88
CA GLN A 181 14.62 8.84 13.49
C GLN A 181 14.82 7.62 12.59
N VAL A 182 15.35 6.51 13.11
CA VAL A 182 15.47 5.26 12.34
C VAL A 182 14.09 4.63 12.16
N ILE A 183 13.25 4.63 13.20
CA ILE A 183 11.87 4.15 13.13
C ILE A 183 11.07 4.99 12.12
N ASP A 184 11.18 6.31 12.15
CA ASP A 184 10.52 7.19 11.18
C ASP A 184 10.95 6.88 9.75
N TYR A 185 12.25 6.63 9.52
CA TYR A 185 12.74 6.23 8.20
C TYR A 185 12.18 4.87 7.74
N VAL A 186 12.02 3.90 8.65
CA VAL A 186 11.34 2.62 8.35
C VAL A 186 9.87 2.87 7.99
N LEU A 187 9.17 3.71 8.75
CA LEU A 187 7.75 4.02 8.54
C LEU A 187 7.51 4.82 7.25
N ASP A 188 8.43 5.69 6.87
CA ASP A 188 8.41 6.43 5.60
C ASP A 188 8.59 5.47 4.42
N GLU A 189 9.56 4.55 4.51
CA GLU A 189 9.77 3.53 3.49
C GLU A 189 8.55 2.59 3.40
N ARG A 190 7.94 2.21 4.54
CA ARG A 190 6.67 1.46 4.58
C ARG A 190 5.53 2.22 3.91
N GLN A 191 5.41 3.53 4.12
CA GLN A 191 4.36 4.34 3.51
C GLN A 191 4.45 4.35 1.98
N ILE A 192 5.66 4.46 1.44
CA ILE A 192 5.92 4.45 -0.01
C ILE A 192 5.74 3.04 -0.58
N GLU A 193 6.30 2.04 0.09
CA GLU A 193 6.30 0.67 -0.39
C GLU A 193 4.90 0.04 -0.30
N LEU A 194 4.11 0.32 0.74
CA LEU A 194 2.83 -0.33 1.04
C LEU A 194 1.60 0.53 0.69
N VAL A 195 1.77 1.50 -0.22
CA VAL A 195 0.69 2.39 -0.64
C VAL A 195 -0.49 1.57 -1.20
N GLY A 196 -1.70 1.85 -0.72
CA GLY A 196 -2.91 1.15 -1.13
C GLY A 196 -3.14 -0.23 -0.49
N GLU A 197 -2.27 -0.70 0.40
CA GLU A 197 -2.38 -2.05 1.03
C GLU A 197 -3.01 -2.03 2.44
N GLY A 198 -3.64 -0.91 2.83
CA GLY A 198 -4.35 -0.79 4.11
C GLY A 198 -3.46 -0.74 5.36
N LYS A 199 -2.14 -0.58 5.23
CA LYS A 199 -1.19 -0.65 6.36
C LYS A 199 -1.01 0.67 7.12
N ARG A 200 -1.09 1.81 6.41
CA ARG A 200 -0.68 3.12 6.96
C ARG A 200 -1.45 3.55 8.20
N TRP A 201 -2.77 3.32 8.24
CA TRP A 201 -3.58 3.71 9.40
C TRP A 201 -3.11 3.00 10.67
N PHE A 202 -2.93 1.68 10.60
CA PHE A 202 -2.48 0.87 11.73
C PHE A 202 -1.05 1.22 12.15
N ASP A 203 -0.17 1.51 11.19
CA ASP A 203 1.18 2.03 11.46
C ASP A 203 1.12 3.34 12.27
N LEU A 204 0.24 4.27 11.90
CA LEU A 204 0.08 5.53 12.64
C LEU A 204 -0.50 5.34 14.05
N VAL A 205 -1.50 4.47 14.19
CA VAL A 205 -2.15 4.21 15.48
C VAL A 205 -1.19 3.53 16.45
N ARG A 206 -0.57 2.41 16.05
CA ARG A 206 0.32 1.62 16.94
C ARG A 206 1.58 2.37 17.36
N THR A 207 2.02 3.32 16.54
CA THR A 207 3.21 4.15 16.82
C THR A 207 2.86 5.51 17.43
N LYS A 208 1.59 5.74 17.80
CA LYS A 208 1.09 6.99 18.41
C LYS A 208 1.32 8.25 17.56
N ARG A 209 1.34 8.09 16.23
CA ARG A 209 1.55 9.17 15.26
C ARG A 209 0.26 9.66 14.61
N ALA A 210 -0.87 8.95 14.79
CA ALA A 210 -2.16 9.25 14.15
C ALA A 210 -2.58 10.72 14.28
N VAL A 211 -2.72 11.25 15.49
CA VAL A 211 -3.13 12.65 15.71
C VAL A 211 -2.16 13.63 15.04
N SER A 212 -0.85 13.46 15.24
CA SER A 212 0.17 14.37 14.67
C SER A 212 0.14 14.43 13.13
N VAL A 213 -0.21 13.32 12.48
CA VAL A 213 -0.25 13.21 11.02
C VAL A 213 -1.61 13.63 10.46
N MET A 214 -2.70 13.27 11.14
CA MET A 214 -4.06 13.45 10.64
C MET A 214 -4.65 14.80 11.01
N LYS A 215 -4.31 15.40 12.16
CA LYS A 215 -4.76 16.76 12.53
C LYS A 215 -4.62 17.79 11.42
N PRO A 216 -3.48 17.94 10.74
CA PRO A 216 -3.35 18.91 9.65
C PRO A 216 -4.10 18.51 8.36
N ILE A 217 -4.57 17.27 8.24
CA ILE A 217 -5.27 16.73 7.06
C ILE A 217 -6.78 16.83 7.23
N ASN A 218 -7.31 16.42 8.40
CA ASN A 218 -8.75 16.28 8.64
C ASN A 218 -9.22 16.85 9.99
N GLY A 219 -8.34 17.52 10.74
CA GLY A 219 -8.68 18.11 12.04
C GLY A 219 -8.71 17.14 13.23
N MET A 220 -8.39 15.85 13.04
CA MET A 220 -8.35 14.85 14.12
C MET A 220 -7.40 15.30 15.25
N ASP A 221 -7.94 15.62 16.42
CA ASP A 221 -7.20 16.08 17.58
C ASP A 221 -7.38 15.20 18.83
N ASN A 222 -8.31 14.25 18.79
CA ASN A 222 -8.53 13.26 19.84
C ASN A 222 -8.04 11.86 19.41
N ILE A 223 -7.25 11.20 20.26
CA ILE A 223 -6.76 9.84 20.02
C ILE A 223 -7.89 8.80 19.98
N ASP A 224 -9.01 9.04 20.66
CA ASP A 224 -10.15 8.13 20.69
C ASP A 224 -10.85 8.04 19.32
N GLN A 225 -10.63 9.03 18.44
CA GLN A 225 -11.09 9.00 17.05
C GLN A 225 -10.31 7.97 16.19
N THR A 226 -9.36 7.24 16.77
CA THR A 226 -8.66 6.15 16.07
C THR A 226 -9.51 4.89 15.90
N LEU A 227 -10.63 4.81 16.63
CA LEU A 227 -11.61 3.74 16.55
C LEU A 227 -12.85 4.21 15.79
N PHE A 228 -13.45 3.32 14.99
CA PHE A 228 -14.76 3.58 14.41
C PHE A 228 -15.84 3.56 15.51
N PRO A 229 -16.95 4.30 15.36
CA PRO A 229 -18.08 4.17 16.26
C PRO A 229 -18.65 2.76 16.17
N ILE A 230 -19.09 2.22 17.32
CA ILE A 230 -19.94 1.04 17.34
C ILE A 230 -21.27 1.43 16.67
N ASN A 231 -21.77 0.57 15.79
CA ASN A 231 -23.01 0.85 15.06
C ASN A 231 -24.18 1.10 16.02
N GLN A 232 -24.88 2.24 15.86
CA GLN A 232 -25.94 2.66 16.76
C GLN A 232 -27.07 1.62 16.93
N SER A 233 -27.38 0.84 15.88
CA SER A 233 -28.40 -0.22 15.96
C SER A 233 -27.99 -1.30 16.98
N ILE A 234 -26.70 -1.61 17.08
CA ILE A 234 -26.18 -2.60 18.03
C ILE A 234 -26.26 -2.06 19.47
N ILE A 235 -25.95 -0.78 19.69
CA ILE A 235 -26.10 -0.12 20.99
C ILE A 235 -27.58 -0.09 21.42
N ASN A 236 -28.49 0.25 20.49
CA ASN A 236 -29.92 0.27 20.78
C ASN A 236 -30.47 -1.12 21.14
N GLN A 237 -29.92 -2.19 20.57
CA GLN A 237 -30.33 -3.57 20.84
C GLN A 237 -29.74 -4.12 22.14
N ASN A 238 -28.55 -3.66 22.55
CA ASN A 238 -27.90 -4.09 23.77
C ASN A 238 -27.46 -2.87 24.59
N PRO A 239 -28.31 -2.39 25.53
CA PRO A 239 -28.02 -1.20 26.34
C PRO A 239 -26.87 -1.40 27.35
N ASN A 240 -26.29 -2.61 27.45
CA ASN A 240 -25.08 -2.87 28.23
C ASN A 240 -23.79 -2.61 27.44
N LEU A 241 -23.88 -2.23 26.15
CA LEU A 241 -22.72 -1.83 25.36
C LEU A 241 -22.53 -0.31 25.46
N ASP A 242 -21.35 0.08 25.91
CA ASP A 242 -20.92 1.47 25.87
C ASP A 242 -20.31 1.81 24.52
N GLN A 243 -20.51 3.05 24.08
CA GLN A 243 -19.89 3.59 22.87
C GLN A 243 -18.39 3.86 23.10
N ASN A 244 -17.61 3.88 22.01
CA ASN A 244 -16.23 4.36 22.04
C ASN A 244 -16.17 5.84 22.45
N LEU A 245 -15.19 6.21 23.27
CA LEU A 245 -15.09 7.52 23.97
C LEU A 245 -15.25 8.79 23.09
N ALA A 246 -15.01 8.69 21.79
CA ALA A 246 -15.12 9.81 20.85
C ALA A 246 -16.55 10.09 20.34
N TYR A 247 -17.56 9.27 20.69
CA TYR A 247 -18.89 9.28 20.06
C TYR A 247 -20.04 9.22 21.07
#